data_AF-A0A6J1WRZ2-F1
#
_entry.id   AF-A0A6J1WRZ2-F1
#
_cell.length_a   1.000
_cell.length_b   1.000
_cell.length_c   1.000
_cell.angle_alpha   90.00
_cell.angle_beta   90.00
_cell.angle_gamma   90.00
#
_symmetry.space_group_name_H-M   'P 1'
#
loop_
_entity.id
_entity.type
_entity.pdbx_description
1 polymer ?
#
loop_
_entity_poly.entity_id
_entity_poly.type
_entity_poly.pdbx_seq_one_letter_code
_entity_poly.pdbx_strand_id
1 'polypeptide(L)'
;MEWTVPVNEVLREEITKVNYTLIPPGFQGDVRSIRVMQDSLSKLIDVLGEQSASAQALNKIITTADKLRNSPAHTLYLLKDANANSGKGELIGMLKVGRKHLFLFDERDKVCEVEPLCVLDFYVVPDRQRHGLGKMLFDHMLKDMECSPLEMAIDGPSAKMESFLAKNYGVERLVRQNNNFAVAPQFFSNAVDVSKSGRSTPVVQPAVGRFAAHKPPSAIATLLQWQ
;
A
#
# COMPACT_ATOMS: atom_id res chain seq x y z
N MET A 1 5.26 -32.95 4.43
CA MET A 1 5.36 -32.60 2.99
C MET A 1 4.28 -31.55 2.77
N GLU A 2 4.63 -30.27 2.74
CA GLU A 2 3.64 -29.21 2.53
C GLU A 2 3.09 -29.33 1.11
N TRP A 3 1.83 -29.74 0.99
CA TRP A 3 1.11 -29.67 -0.27
C TRP A 3 0.82 -28.20 -0.57
N THR A 4 1.62 -27.59 -1.44
CA THR A 4 1.36 -26.27 -1.97
C THR A 4 0.59 -26.40 -3.28
N VAL A 5 -0.62 -25.85 -3.32
CA VAL A 5 -1.41 -25.74 -4.56
C VAL A 5 -0.61 -24.89 -5.56
N PRO A 6 -0.45 -25.32 -6.82
CA PRO A 6 0.23 -24.54 -7.85
C PRO A 6 -0.33 -23.12 -7.99
N VAL A 7 0.53 -22.13 -8.22
CA VAL A 7 0.11 -20.72 -8.35
C VAL A 7 -0.91 -20.55 -9.47
N ASN A 8 -0.75 -21.28 -10.58
CA ASN A 8 -1.69 -21.25 -11.69
C ASN A 8 -3.09 -21.80 -11.37
N GLU A 9 -3.22 -22.64 -10.35
CA GLU A 9 -4.52 -23.12 -9.87
C GLU A 9 -5.19 -22.11 -8.91
N VAL A 10 -4.37 -21.36 -8.16
CA VAL A 10 -4.83 -20.33 -7.20
C VAL A 10 -5.20 -19.02 -7.92
N LEU A 11 -4.33 -18.56 -8.81
CA LEU A 11 -4.44 -17.31 -9.54
C LEU A 11 -4.56 -17.62 -11.03
N ARG A 12 -5.70 -17.32 -11.63
CA ARG A 12 -5.95 -17.61 -13.06
C ARG A 12 -5.30 -16.55 -13.96
N GLU A 13 -5.58 -15.29 -13.65
CA GLU A 13 -5.10 -14.13 -14.40
C GLU A 13 -3.62 -13.85 -14.11
N GLU A 14 -2.96 -13.12 -15.03
CA GLU A 14 -1.60 -12.63 -14.85
C GLU A 14 -1.50 -11.66 -13.66
N ILE A 15 -2.46 -10.73 -13.56
CA ILE A 15 -2.64 -9.85 -12.41
C ILE A 15 -3.97 -10.17 -11.73
N THR A 16 -3.92 -10.58 -10.47
CA THR A 16 -5.12 -10.86 -9.67
C THR A 16 -5.30 -9.83 -8.56
N LYS A 17 -6.48 -9.21 -8.49
CA LYS A 17 -6.90 -8.31 -7.42
C LYS A 17 -7.44 -9.10 -6.25
N VAL A 18 -6.93 -8.87 -5.05
CA VAL A 18 -7.33 -9.54 -3.81
C VAL A 18 -7.66 -8.49 -2.74
N ASN A 19 -8.72 -8.70 -1.99
CA ASN A 19 -9.12 -7.84 -0.86
C ASN A 19 -9.12 -8.65 0.46
N TYR A 20 -9.66 -8.06 1.53
CA TYR A 20 -9.73 -8.67 2.87
C TYR A 20 -10.42 -10.06 2.91
N THR A 21 -11.19 -10.45 1.91
CA THR A 21 -11.82 -11.78 1.84
C THR A 21 -10.81 -12.90 1.50
N LEU A 22 -9.66 -12.56 0.91
CA LEU A 22 -8.70 -13.51 0.34
C LEU A 22 -9.31 -14.51 -0.64
N ILE A 23 -10.27 -14.03 -1.45
CA ILE A 23 -10.91 -14.82 -2.51
C ILE A 23 -10.65 -14.12 -3.85
N PRO A 24 -10.05 -14.79 -4.84
CA PRO A 24 -9.88 -14.23 -6.17
C PRO A 24 -11.21 -13.90 -6.85
N PRO A 25 -11.29 -12.86 -7.70
CA PRO A 25 -12.50 -12.52 -8.43
C PRO A 25 -13.00 -13.69 -9.29
N GLY A 26 -14.31 -13.93 -9.26
CA GLY A 26 -14.93 -15.01 -10.03
C GLY A 26 -14.70 -16.43 -9.50
N PHE A 27 -14.03 -16.60 -8.35
CA PHE A 27 -13.92 -17.90 -7.71
C PHE A 27 -15.29 -18.39 -7.22
N GLN A 28 -15.64 -19.62 -7.59
CA GLN A 28 -16.84 -20.31 -7.13
C GLN A 28 -16.43 -21.67 -6.57
N GLY A 29 -16.95 -22.01 -5.40
CA GLY A 29 -16.65 -23.26 -4.72
C GLY A 29 -17.49 -23.43 -3.47
N ASP A 30 -17.52 -24.63 -2.93
CA ASP A 30 -18.16 -24.89 -1.65
C ASP A 30 -17.32 -24.31 -0.50
N VAL A 31 -17.85 -24.41 0.73
CA VAL A 31 -17.18 -23.90 1.94
C VAL A 31 -15.77 -24.49 2.11
N ARG A 32 -15.55 -25.74 1.68
CA ARG A 32 -14.27 -26.41 1.79
C ARG A 32 -13.28 -25.85 0.77
N SER A 33 -13.67 -25.71 -0.48
CA SER A 33 -12.86 -25.11 -1.54
C SER A 33 -12.48 -23.67 -1.23
N ILE A 34 -13.39 -22.88 -0.65
CA ILE A 34 -13.10 -21.51 -0.21
C ILE A 34 -11.98 -21.49 0.84
N ARG A 35 -12.04 -22.36 1.85
CA ARG A 35 -11.01 -22.45 2.89
C ARG A 35 -9.65 -22.82 2.31
N VAL A 36 -9.60 -23.83 1.43
CA VAL A 36 -8.36 -24.26 0.77
C VAL A 36 -7.77 -23.13 -0.08
N MET A 37 -8.62 -22.37 -0.78
CA MET A 37 -8.22 -21.21 -1.57
C MET A 37 -7.62 -20.12 -0.68
N GLN A 38 -8.32 -19.77 0.40
CA GLN A 38 -7.87 -18.76 1.36
C GLN A 38 -6.55 -19.14 2.03
N ASP A 39 -6.37 -20.41 2.41
CA ASP A 39 -5.13 -20.89 3.04
C ASP A 39 -3.96 -20.85 2.05
N SER A 40 -4.20 -21.28 0.81
CA SER A 40 -3.18 -21.26 -0.25
C SER A 40 -2.75 -19.83 -0.58
N LEU A 41 -3.72 -18.92 -0.75
CA LEU A 41 -3.44 -17.51 -1.03
C LEU A 41 -2.76 -16.83 0.16
N SER A 42 -3.12 -17.20 1.39
CA SER A 42 -2.47 -16.64 2.59
C SER A 42 -0.98 -16.96 2.59
N LYS A 43 -0.61 -18.23 2.36
CA LYS A 43 0.81 -18.64 2.27
C LYS A 43 1.57 -17.89 1.18
N LEU A 44 0.98 -17.73 0.00
CA LEU A 44 1.61 -17.00 -1.11
C LEU A 44 1.86 -15.52 -0.76
N ILE A 45 0.87 -14.86 -0.15
CA ILE A 45 0.99 -13.46 0.28
C ILE A 45 2.05 -13.30 1.37
N ASP A 46 2.07 -14.20 2.36
CA ASP A 46 3.01 -14.12 3.48
C ASP A 46 4.45 -14.29 3.01
N VAL A 47 4.72 -15.27 2.14
CA VAL A 47 6.05 -15.47 1.53
C VAL A 47 6.49 -14.22 0.75
N LEU A 48 5.62 -13.66 -0.09
CA LEU A 48 5.96 -12.47 -0.86
C LEU A 48 6.13 -11.22 0.02
N GLY A 49 5.35 -11.13 1.09
CA GLY A 49 5.45 -10.09 2.12
C GLY A 49 6.80 -10.11 2.85
N GLU A 50 7.28 -11.29 3.22
CA GLU A 50 8.61 -11.50 3.80
C GLU A 50 9.72 -11.06 2.84
N GLN A 51 9.63 -11.47 1.57
CA GLN A 51 10.59 -11.08 0.54
C GLN A 51 10.62 -9.56 0.32
N SER A 52 9.44 -8.91 0.30
CA SER A 52 9.34 -7.45 0.20
C SER A 52 10.00 -6.75 1.40
N ALA A 53 9.71 -7.22 2.61
CA ALA A 53 10.28 -6.67 3.84
C ALA A 53 11.81 -6.80 3.85
N SER A 54 12.34 -7.96 3.45
CA SER A 54 13.78 -8.19 3.32
C SER A 54 14.41 -7.27 2.28
N ALA A 55 13.79 -7.10 1.12
CA ALA A 55 14.33 -6.26 0.03
C ALA A 55 14.33 -4.76 0.38
N GLN A 56 13.44 -4.34 1.29
CA GLN A 56 13.32 -2.97 1.79
C GLN A 56 14.07 -2.77 3.13
N ALA A 57 14.73 -3.80 3.65
CA ALA A 57 15.40 -3.80 4.96
C ALA A 57 14.48 -3.35 6.12
N LEU A 58 13.21 -3.78 6.11
CA LEU A 58 12.24 -3.45 7.14
C LEU A 58 12.40 -4.37 8.36
N ASN A 59 12.32 -3.78 9.55
CA ASN A 59 12.32 -4.54 10.82
C ASN A 59 11.04 -5.36 11.04
N LYS A 60 9.97 -5.04 10.31
CA LYS A 60 8.66 -5.72 10.41
C LYS A 60 8.09 -5.92 9.02
N ILE A 61 7.53 -7.10 8.78
CA ILE A 61 6.78 -7.40 7.56
C ILE A 61 5.53 -6.54 7.54
N ILE A 62 5.30 -5.74 6.50
CA ILE A 62 4.14 -4.81 6.43
C ILE A 62 2.96 -5.37 5.63
N THR A 63 3.16 -6.47 4.92
CA THR A 63 2.14 -7.15 4.10
C THR A 63 2.09 -8.61 4.49
N THR A 64 0.97 -9.01 5.07
CA THR A 64 0.64 -10.42 5.36
C THR A 64 -0.85 -10.62 5.07
N ALA A 65 -1.25 -11.88 4.89
CA ALA A 65 -2.64 -12.27 4.71
C ALA A 65 -3.51 -11.80 5.89
N ASP A 66 -3.03 -11.96 7.11
CA ASP A 66 -3.70 -11.48 8.33
C ASP A 66 -3.89 -9.96 8.34
N LYS A 67 -2.84 -9.20 8.00
CA LYS A 67 -2.93 -7.72 7.91
C LYS A 67 -3.93 -7.27 6.84
N LEU A 68 -4.00 -7.99 5.71
CA LEU A 68 -4.96 -7.71 4.65
C LEU A 68 -6.39 -8.01 5.09
N ARG A 69 -6.64 -9.13 5.78
CA ARG A 69 -7.96 -9.46 6.37
C ARG A 69 -8.44 -8.38 7.34
N ASN A 70 -7.52 -7.84 8.13
CA ASN A 70 -7.79 -6.78 9.11
C ASN A 70 -7.84 -5.37 8.51
N SER A 71 -7.70 -5.23 7.18
CA SER A 71 -7.69 -3.93 6.49
C SER A 71 -8.69 -3.90 5.32
N PRO A 72 -10.00 -3.71 5.56
CA PRO A 72 -11.03 -3.76 4.51
C PRO A 72 -10.85 -2.73 3.39
N ALA A 73 -10.18 -1.60 3.67
CA ALA A 73 -9.87 -0.56 2.70
C ALA A 73 -8.62 -0.86 1.85
N HIS A 74 -7.92 -1.98 2.11
CA HIS A 74 -6.72 -2.35 1.35
C HIS A 74 -7.08 -3.29 0.21
N THR A 75 -6.37 -3.11 -0.90
CA THR A 75 -6.41 -3.98 -2.06
C THR A 75 -4.98 -4.38 -2.41
N LEU A 76 -4.79 -5.65 -2.72
CA LEU A 76 -3.52 -6.22 -3.13
C LEU A 76 -3.64 -6.70 -4.58
N TYR A 77 -2.81 -6.18 -5.46
CA TYR A 77 -2.63 -6.70 -6.82
C TYR A 77 -1.44 -7.65 -6.81
N LEU A 78 -1.66 -8.87 -7.28
CA LEU A 78 -0.68 -9.95 -7.32
C LEU A 78 -0.32 -10.25 -8.76
N LEU A 79 0.97 -10.24 -9.10
CA LEU A 79 1.49 -10.57 -10.43
C LEU A 79 2.11 -11.96 -10.42
N LYS A 80 1.67 -12.85 -11.31
CA LYS A 80 2.30 -14.16 -11.51
C LYS A 80 3.03 -14.26 -12.85
N ASP A 81 4.09 -15.06 -12.88
CA ASP A 81 4.64 -15.68 -14.08
C ASP A 81 3.94 -17.02 -14.28
N ALA A 82 3.12 -17.16 -15.33
CA ALA A 82 2.38 -18.40 -15.59
C ALA A 82 3.28 -19.54 -16.10
N ASN A 83 4.40 -19.21 -16.74
CA ASN A 83 5.29 -20.18 -17.40
C ASN A 83 6.36 -20.72 -16.45
N ALA A 84 6.59 -20.05 -15.32
CA ALA A 84 7.52 -20.49 -14.30
C ALA A 84 7.18 -21.87 -13.72
N ASN A 85 8.18 -22.50 -13.09
CA ASN A 85 8.05 -23.77 -12.38
C ASN A 85 7.41 -24.90 -13.23
N SER A 86 7.87 -25.06 -14.47
CA SER A 86 7.35 -26.06 -15.42
C SER A 86 5.84 -25.93 -15.65
N GLY A 87 5.34 -24.69 -15.77
CA GLY A 87 3.92 -24.41 -15.98
C GLY A 87 3.05 -24.46 -14.72
N LYS A 88 3.64 -24.59 -13.53
CA LYS A 88 2.92 -24.46 -12.25
C LYS A 88 2.70 -23.00 -11.82
N GLY A 89 3.45 -22.09 -12.43
CA GLY A 89 3.42 -20.67 -12.16
C GLY A 89 4.22 -20.28 -10.92
N GLU A 90 4.50 -18.99 -10.81
CA GLU A 90 5.22 -18.38 -9.69
C GLU A 90 4.64 -16.99 -9.41
N LEU A 91 4.46 -16.64 -8.14
CA LEU A 91 4.07 -15.29 -7.76
C LEU A 91 5.32 -14.41 -7.68
N ILE A 92 5.41 -13.38 -8.52
CA ILE A 92 6.64 -12.63 -8.77
C ILE A 92 6.56 -11.14 -8.40
N GLY A 93 5.39 -10.65 -8.01
CA GLY A 93 5.25 -9.26 -7.61
C GLY A 93 3.91 -8.97 -6.94
N MET A 94 3.89 -7.87 -6.19
CA MET A 94 2.70 -7.33 -5.57
C MET A 94 2.69 -5.82 -5.51
N LEU A 95 1.50 -5.25 -5.51
CA LEU A 95 1.24 -3.83 -5.23
C LEU A 95 0.07 -3.75 -4.26
N LYS A 96 0.33 -3.27 -3.04
CA LYS A 96 -0.68 -3.03 -2.01
C LYS A 96 -1.05 -1.56 -2.00
N VAL A 97 -2.34 -1.28 -2.12
CA VAL A 97 -2.89 0.07 -2.02
C VAL A 97 -4.04 0.14 -1.00
N GLY A 98 -4.34 1.33 -0.51
CA GLY A 98 -5.52 1.55 0.32
C GLY A 98 -5.73 3.01 0.65
N ARG A 99 -6.99 3.39 0.92
CA ARG A 99 -7.31 4.76 1.36
C ARG A 99 -6.81 4.99 2.78
N LYS A 100 -6.24 6.17 3.04
CA LYS A 100 -5.77 6.58 4.36
C LYS A 100 -6.22 7.99 4.65
N HIS A 101 -6.74 8.20 5.85
CA HIS A 101 -7.03 9.52 6.37
C HIS A 101 -5.72 10.18 6.85
N LEU A 102 -5.29 11.25 6.19
CA LEU A 102 -3.99 11.89 6.38
C LEU A 102 -4.14 13.39 6.62
N PHE A 103 -3.24 13.92 7.46
CA PHE A 103 -3.02 15.36 7.62
C PHE A 103 -1.69 15.69 6.94
N LEU A 104 -1.76 16.41 5.82
CA LEU A 104 -0.60 16.75 4.99
C LEU A 104 -0.42 18.28 4.94
N PHE A 105 0.81 18.74 4.77
CA PHE A 105 1.15 20.14 4.56
C PHE A 105 1.24 20.44 3.06
N ASP A 106 0.55 21.50 2.63
CA ASP A 106 0.69 22.05 1.28
C ASP A 106 1.97 22.91 1.14
N GLU A 107 2.20 23.49 -0.04
CA GLU A 107 3.37 24.33 -0.31
C GLU A 107 3.41 25.65 0.50
N ARG A 108 2.34 25.98 1.23
CA ARG A 108 2.21 27.18 2.08
C ARG A 108 2.21 26.81 3.57
N ASP A 109 2.64 25.59 3.91
CA ASP A 109 2.61 25.02 5.26
C ASP A 109 1.21 24.97 5.90
N LYS A 110 0.13 24.99 5.09
CA LYS A 110 -1.24 24.79 5.58
C LYS A 110 -1.50 23.30 5.74
N VAL A 111 -2.08 22.92 6.88
CA VAL A 111 -2.55 21.55 7.12
C VAL A 111 -3.84 21.30 6.32
N CYS A 112 -3.80 20.25 5.52
CA CYS A 112 -4.88 19.72 4.70
C CYS A 112 -5.27 18.33 5.19
N GLU A 113 -6.53 18.15 5.57
CA GLU A 113 -7.13 16.86 5.92
C GLU A 113 -7.66 16.20 4.64
N VAL A 114 -7.16 15.02 4.29
CA VAL A 114 -7.43 14.34 3.02
C VAL A 114 -7.55 12.83 3.19
N GLU A 115 -8.24 12.15 2.26
CA GLU A 115 -8.34 10.68 2.22
C GLU A 115 -7.90 10.09 0.86
N PRO A 116 -6.61 10.24 0.48
CA PRO A 116 -6.12 9.76 -0.81
C PRO A 116 -5.99 8.24 -0.86
N LEU A 117 -5.98 7.71 -2.08
CA LEU A 117 -5.50 6.36 -2.33
C LEU A 117 -3.97 6.34 -2.14
N CYS A 118 -3.49 5.42 -1.30
CA CYS A 118 -2.08 5.33 -0.96
C CYS A 118 -1.44 4.07 -1.54
N VAL A 119 -0.19 4.17 -1.99
CA VAL A 119 0.69 3.01 -2.18
C VAL A 119 1.30 2.65 -0.83
N LEU A 120 1.06 1.42 -0.37
CA LEU A 120 1.41 0.96 0.98
C LEU A 120 2.48 -0.13 1.00
N ASP A 121 2.67 -0.84 -0.12
CA ASP A 121 3.77 -1.77 -0.34
C ASP A 121 3.87 -2.03 -1.84
N PHE A 122 5.09 -2.12 -2.39
CA PHE A 122 5.28 -2.38 -3.81
C PHE A 122 6.58 -3.15 -4.05
N TYR A 123 6.44 -4.34 -4.62
CA TYR A 123 7.53 -5.28 -4.74
C TYR A 123 7.45 -6.12 -6.01
N VAL A 124 8.59 -6.33 -6.63
CA VAL A 124 8.81 -7.31 -7.70
C VAL A 124 10.10 -8.04 -7.36
N VAL A 125 10.11 -9.37 -7.52
CA VAL A 125 11.28 -10.20 -7.17
C VAL A 125 12.55 -9.71 -7.91
N PRO A 126 13.73 -9.71 -7.27
CA PRO A 126 14.92 -9.03 -7.77
C PRO A 126 15.30 -9.38 -9.22
N ASP A 127 15.30 -10.66 -9.56
CA ASP A 127 15.70 -11.17 -10.87
C ASP A 127 14.69 -10.86 -11.99
N ARG A 128 13.54 -10.29 -11.62
CA ARG A 128 12.48 -9.83 -12.53
C ARG A 128 12.34 -8.31 -12.54
N GLN A 129 13.10 -7.57 -11.72
CA GLN A 129 13.09 -6.10 -11.72
C GLN A 129 13.62 -5.54 -13.05
N ARG A 130 13.18 -4.32 -13.41
CA ARG A 130 13.60 -3.59 -14.63
C ARG A 130 13.16 -4.20 -15.98
N HIS A 131 12.28 -5.21 -15.96
CA HIS A 131 11.68 -5.80 -17.17
C HIS A 131 10.27 -5.24 -17.50
N GLY A 132 9.89 -4.09 -16.93
CA GLY A 132 8.58 -3.47 -17.16
C GLY A 132 7.43 -3.99 -16.28
N LEU A 133 7.64 -5.09 -15.55
CA LEU A 133 6.61 -5.71 -14.70
C LEU A 133 6.04 -4.79 -13.61
N GLY A 134 6.89 -3.96 -12.98
CA GLY A 134 6.42 -2.97 -12.03
C GLY A 134 5.47 -1.94 -12.66
N LYS A 135 5.77 -1.52 -13.91
CA LYS A 135 4.91 -0.60 -14.65
C LYS A 135 3.58 -1.28 -15.00
N MET A 136 3.63 -2.53 -15.44
CA MET A 136 2.43 -3.32 -15.74
C MET A 136 1.49 -3.43 -14.53
N LEU A 137 2.03 -3.79 -13.35
CA LEU A 137 1.27 -3.84 -12.10
C LEU A 137 0.65 -2.49 -11.73
N PHE A 138 1.44 -1.43 -11.84
CA PHE A 138 1.01 -0.09 -11.46
C PHE A 138 -0.03 0.48 -12.43
N ASP A 139 0.16 0.32 -13.75
CA ASP A 139 -0.82 0.71 -14.78
C ASP A 139 -2.14 -0.03 -14.60
N HIS A 140 -2.10 -1.34 -14.29
CA HIS A 140 -3.29 -2.12 -13.99
C HIS A 140 -4.04 -1.55 -12.77
N MET A 141 -3.32 -1.21 -11.70
CA MET A 141 -3.90 -0.59 -10.51
C MET A 141 -4.52 0.77 -10.81
N LEU A 142 -3.83 1.65 -11.55
CA LEU A 142 -4.35 2.97 -11.92
C LEU A 142 -5.64 2.86 -12.73
N LYS A 143 -5.70 1.91 -13.66
CA LYS A 143 -6.90 1.66 -14.48
C LYS A 143 -8.07 1.13 -13.64
N ASP A 144 -7.81 0.17 -12.76
CA ASP A 144 -8.85 -0.42 -11.90
C ASP A 144 -9.36 0.54 -10.81
N MET A 145 -8.50 1.45 -10.32
CA MET A 145 -8.86 2.43 -9.28
C MET A 145 -9.27 3.80 -9.84
N GLU A 146 -9.23 3.98 -11.16
CA GLU A 146 -9.57 5.22 -11.87
C GLU A 146 -8.87 6.45 -11.26
N CYS A 147 -7.57 6.35 -10.99
CA CYS A 147 -6.80 7.40 -10.33
C CYS A 147 -5.55 7.85 -11.11
N SER A 148 -5.05 9.04 -10.77
CA SER A 148 -3.78 9.56 -11.28
C SER A 148 -2.65 9.34 -10.27
N PRO A 149 -1.42 9.00 -10.71
CA PRO A 149 -0.24 8.93 -9.83
C PRO A 149 0.03 10.24 -9.06
N LEU A 150 -0.35 11.38 -9.64
CA LEU A 150 -0.18 12.71 -9.02
C LEU A 150 -1.11 12.94 -7.83
N GLU A 151 -2.19 12.17 -7.74
CA GLU A 151 -3.23 12.28 -6.69
C GLU A 151 -3.07 11.21 -5.61
N MET A 152 -2.00 10.42 -5.68
CA MET A 152 -1.71 9.36 -4.72
C MET A 152 -0.69 9.80 -3.68
N ALA A 153 -0.78 9.22 -2.48
CA ALA A 153 0.26 9.31 -1.47
C ALA A 153 1.08 8.01 -1.42
N ILE A 154 2.38 8.12 -1.18
CA ILE A 154 3.29 6.96 -1.12
C ILE A 154 3.81 6.83 0.31
N ASP A 155 3.56 5.69 0.96
CA ASP A 155 4.07 5.41 2.30
C ASP A 155 5.56 4.99 2.23
N GLY A 156 6.45 5.77 2.85
CA GLY A 156 7.88 5.47 2.94
C GLY A 156 8.56 5.21 1.60
N PRO A 157 8.48 6.12 0.61
CA PRO A 157 9.03 5.87 -0.72
C PRO A 157 10.53 5.59 -0.66
N SER A 158 10.94 4.49 -1.30
CA SER A 158 12.36 4.18 -1.55
C SER A 158 12.89 4.96 -2.75
N ALA A 159 14.22 5.09 -2.86
CA ALA A 159 14.84 5.72 -4.03
C ALA A 159 14.47 4.99 -5.36
N LYS A 160 14.24 3.67 -5.30
CA LYS A 160 13.75 2.89 -6.46
C LYS A 160 12.33 3.30 -6.84
N MET A 161 11.46 3.56 -5.86
CA MET A 161 10.09 4.02 -6.07
C MET A 161 10.05 5.43 -6.66
N GLU A 162 10.83 6.36 -6.11
CA GLU A 162 10.95 7.73 -6.65
C GLU A 162 11.44 7.70 -8.10
N SER A 163 12.51 6.94 -8.39
CA SER A 163 13.00 6.76 -9.76
C SER A 163 11.98 6.12 -10.71
N PHE A 164 11.19 5.19 -10.19
CA PHE A 164 10.14 4.50 -10.94
C PHE A 164 9.01 5.47 -11.31
N LEU A 165 8.55 6.30 -10.36
CA LEU A 165 7.49 7.28 -10.60
C LEU A 165 7.95 8.39 -11.55
N ALA A 166 9.17 8.90 -11.39
CA ALA A 166 9.74 9.90 -12.29
C ALA A 166 9.82 9.38 -13.74
N LYS A 167 10.35 8.17 -13.93
CA LYS A 167 10.53 7.57 -15.27
C LYS A 167 9.21 7.29 -15.98
N ASN A 168 8.21 6.77 -15.27
CA ASN A 168 7.01 6.20 -15.92
C ASN A 168 5.80 7.14 -15.90
N TYR A 169 5.76 8.09 -14.96
CA TYR A 169 4.56 8.91 -14.71
C TYR A 169 4.88 10.41 -14.57
N GLY A 170 6.14 10.84 -14.76
CA GLY A 170 6.52 12.26 -14.71
C GLY A 170 6.46 12.87 -13.30
N VAL A 171 6.40 12.05 -12.25
CA VAL A 171 6.47 12.54 -10.86
C VAL A 171 7.94 12.77 -10.51
N GLU A 172 8.47 13.94 -10.88
CA GLU A 172 9.90 14.25 -10.80
C GLU A 172 10.45 14.21 -9.37
N ARG A 173 9.64 14.61 -8.39
CA ARG A 173 9.98 14.57 -6.97
C ARG A 173 8.75 14.29 -6.11
N LEU A 174 8.96 13.62 -4.98
CA LEU A 174 7.97 13.50 -3.92
C LEU A 174 8.34 14.45 -2.77
N VAL A 175 7.36 15.20 -2.29
CA VAL A 175 7.48 16.05 -1.10
C VAL A 175 7.19 15.17 0.11
N ARG A 176 8.23 14.89 0.90
CA ARG A 176 8.10 14.12 2.16
C ARG A 176 7.38 14.96 3.19
N GLN A 177 6.45 14.32 3.88
CA GLN A 177 5.61 14.94 4.89
C GLN A 177 6.15 14.61 6.29
N ASN A 178 5.56 15.20 7.33
CA ASN A 178 5.95 14.88 8.71
C ASN A 178 5.43 13.50 9.15
N ASN A 179 4.42 12.97 8.44
CA ASN A 179 4.09 11.55 8.49
C ASN A 179 4.96 10.81 7.45
N ASN A 180 5.13 9.50 7.56
CA ASN A 180 6.01 8.72 6.68
C ASN A 180 5.63 8.77 5.18
N PHE A 181 4.56 9.49 4.81
CA PHE A 181 4.09 9.61 3.45
C PHE A 181 4.84 10.69 2.67
N ALA A 182 4.80 10.55 1.35
CA ALA A 182 5.19 11.60 0.44
C ALA A 182 4.18 11.71 -0.70
N VAL A 183 4.01 12.92 -1.22
CA VAL A 183 3.04 13.24 -2.30
C VAL A 183 3.73 14.01 -3.42
N ALA A 184 3.17 13.98 -4.62
CA ALA A 184 3.62 14.87 -5.69
C ALA A 184 3.30 16.34 -5.34
N PRO A 185 4.08 17.33 -5.81
CA PRO A 185 3.74 18.75 -5.63
C PRO A 185 2.32 19.09 -6.13
N GLN A 186 1.91 18.48 -7.24
CA GLN A 186 0.61 18.69 -7.87
C GLN A 186 -0.55 18.03 -7.12
N PHE A 187 -0.28 17.27 -6.05
CA PHE A 187 -1.30 16.57 -5.28
C PHE A 187 -2.40 17.51 -4.77
N PHE A 188 -2.01 18.72 -4.35
CA PHE A 188 -2.95 19.72 -3.83
C PHE A 188 -3.61 20.57 -4.91
N SER A 189 -3.18 20.48 -6.17
CA SER A 189 -3.76 21.27 -7.28
C SER A 189 -5.20 20.87 -7.60
N ASN A 190 -5.54 19.59 -7.38
CA ASN A 190 -6.88 19.03 -7.60
C ASN A 190 -7.62 18.73 -6.29
N ALA A 191 -7.01 18.95 -5.13
CA ALA A 191 -7.64 18.69 -3.85
C ALA A 191 -8.79 19.69 -3.67
N VAL A 192 -10.02 19.23 -3.93
CA VAL A 192 -11.22 19.96 -3.57
C VAL A 192 -11.18 20.11 -2.05
N ASP A 193 -10.97 21.35 -1.61
CA ASP A 193 -10.93 21.75 -0.20
C ASP A 193 -12.24 21.25 0.47
N VAL A 194 -12.19 20.11 1.17
CA VAL A 194 -13.35 19.49 1.86
C VAL A 194 -13.94 20.47 2.89
N SER A 195 -13.14 21.47 3.28
CA SER A 195 -13.51 22.62 4.11
C SER A 195 -14.58 23.55 3.51
N LYS A 196 -14.94 23.43 2.22
CA LYS A 196 -16.00 24.23 1.58
C LYS A 196 -17.39 23.60 1.61
N SER A 197 -17.54 22.37 2.10
CA SER A 197 -18.87 21.81 2.36
C SER A 197 -19.40 22.39 3.68
N GLY A 198 -20.15 23.48 3.58
CA GLY A 198 -20.70 24.24 4.70
C GLY A 198 -21.51 23.36 5.66
N ARG A 199 -20.90 23.02 6.79
CA ARG A 199 -21.62 22.75 8.03
C ARG A 199 -20.88 23.43 9.16
N SER A 200 -21.33 24.64 9.50
CA SER A 200 -20.88 25.40 10.66
C SER A 200 -21.08 24.53 11.90
N THR A 201 -20.01 23.98 12.44
CA THR A 201 -20.01 23.48 13.82
C THR A 201 -19.93 24.70 14.74
N PRO A 202 -20.82 24.82 15.74
CA PRO A 202 -20.74 25.93 16.68
C PRO A 202 -19.44 25.82 17.46
N VAL A 203 -18.73 26.94 17.59
CA VAL A 203 -17.55 27.09 18.44
C VAL A 203 -17.99 26.82 19.89
N VAL A 204 -17.70 25.63 20.40
CA VAL A 204 -17.79 25.34 21.83
C VAL A 204 -16.52 25.89 22.47
N GLN A 205 -16.68 26.94 23.28
CA GLN A 205 -15.60 27.46 24.11
C GLN A 205 -15.09 26.36 25.05
N PRO A 206 -13.77 26.16 25.21
CA PRO A 206 -13.26 25.15 26.12
C PRO A 206 -13.51 25.60 27.57
N ALA A 207 -14.48 24.95 28.21
CA ALA A 207 -14.58 24.95 29.67
C ALA A 207 -13.37 24.18 30.22
N VAL A 208 -12.62 24.82 31.11
CA VAL A 208 -11.43 24.27 31.77
C VAL A 208 -11.85 23.05 32.61
N GLY A 209 -11.68 21.86 32.05
CA GLY A 209 -11.90 20.57 32.71
C GLY A 209 -10.56 19.86 32.94
N ARG A 210 -10.22 19.66 34.21
CA ARG A 210 -8.97 19.02 34.68
C ARG A 210 -8.96 17.51 34.44
N PHE A 211 -8.61 17.04 33.24
CA PHE A 211 -8.11 15.67 33.06
C PHE A 211 -7.10 15.63 31.91
N ALA A 212 -5.82 15.78 32.24
CA ALA A 212 -4.73 15.52 31.31
C ALA A 212 -4.53 14.01 31.19
N ALA A 213 -4.69 13.46 29.98
CA ALA A 213 -4.26 12.10 29.67
C ALA A 213 -2.73 12.05 29.56
N HIS A 214 -2.11 11.05 30.20
CA HIS A 214 -0.67 10.81 30.14
C HIS A 214 -0.22 10.52 28.69
N LYS A 215 0.67 11.35 28.15
CA LYS A 215 1.45 11.04 26.95
C LYS A 215 2.46 9.93 27.27
N PRO A 216 2.54 8.83 26.50
CA PRO A 216 3.71 7.96 26.54
C PRO A 216 4.93 8.70 25.97
N PRO A 217 6.13 8.55 26.54
CA PRO A 217 7.34 9.19 26.02
C PRO A 217 7.69 8.64 24.64
N SER A 218 7.92 9.54 23.68
CA SER A 218 8.50 9.23 22.38
C SER A 218 9.96 8.83 22.56
N ALA A 219 10.27 7.54 22.36
CA ALA A 219 11.64 7.06 22.26
C ALA A 219 12.21 7.44 20.89
N ILE A 220 12.86 8.60 20.80
CA ILE A 220 13.96 9.01 19.89
C ILE A 220 14.09 10.53 20.04
N ALA A 221 14.68 10.97 21.16
CA ALA A 221 15.09 12.35 21.36
C ALA A 221 16.14 12.46 22.47
N THR A 222 17.18 11.60 22.48
CA THR A 222 18.42 11.89 23.21
C THR A 222 19.53 11.00 22.64
N LEU A 223 20.36 11.52 21.75
CA LEU A 223 21.76 11.09 21.57
C LEU A 223 22.47 12.01 20.56
N LEU A 224 22.52 13.29 20.90
CA LEU A 224 23.58 14.19 20.45
C LEU A 224 23.77 15.21 21.57
N GLN A 225 24.80 15.02 22.39
CA GLN A 225 25.61 16.07 23.01
C GLN A 225 26.71 15.49 23.95
N TRP A 226 27.96 15.58 23.47
CA TRP A 226 29.26 15.63 24.16
C TRP A 226 29.83 14.39 24.90
N GLN A 227 30.75 13.66 24.28
CA GLN A 227 32.23 13.85 24.38
C GLN A 227 32.93 13.07 23.27
#